data_AF-A0A3B3RV51-F1
#
_entry.id   AF-A0A3B3RV51-F1
#
_cell.length_a   1.000
_cell.length_b   1.000
_cell.length_c   1.000
_cell.angle_alpha   90.00
_cell.angle_beta   90.00
_cell.angle_gamma   90.00
#
_symmetry.space_group_name_H-M   'P 1'
#
loop_
_entity.id
_entity.type
_entity.pdbx_description
1 polymer ?
#
loop_
_entity_poly.entity_id
_entity_poly.type
_entity_poly.pdbx_seq_one_letter_code
_entity_poly.pdbx_strand_id
1 'polypeptide(L)'
;MAAVTATLLKPWTPRLFQVRWSRYNPYYLEPEVRKEVYNIPETDLTAEQRKEQELKAVRPIKAAPASLHSSGFSDPMISKFINMMMKGGNKILARSIMLQTLENIKRKQVEKYHKTPDAQKATIECNPYIIFNQALANCKPVIGLVSIQKGGKYYQVPTPLTDNRRRFLAMKWLITECRENKHRRTLMDEKLAQELLTAFSNEGSVIKKKNELHKMAEANRAFAHYRWW
;
A
#
# COMPACT_ATOMS: atom_id res chain seq x y z
N MET A 1 -36.34 19.95 16.71
CA MET A 1 -36.14 19.81 15.25
C MET A 1 -35.25 20.97 14.78
N ALA A 2 -33.93 20.89 15.01
CA ALA A 2 -32.98 21.90 14.54
C ALA A 2 -32.09 21.24 13.49
N ALA A 3 -32.41 21.46 12.22
CA ALA A 3 -31.61 20.98 11.10
C ALA A 3 -30.28 21.76 11.09
N VAL A 4 -29.18 21.02 11.13
CA VAL A 4 -27.81 21.54 11.15
C VAL A 4 -27.53 22.29 9.84
N THR A 5 -27.51 23.62 9.92
CA THR A 5 -27.24 24.56 8.81
C THR A 5 -25.81 24.46 8.26
N ALA A 6 -24.93 23.67 8.88
CA ALA A 6 -23.53 23.52 8.48
C ALA A 6 -23.31 22.84 7.12
N THR A 7 -24.36 22.31 6.48
CA THR A 7 -24.27 21.71 5.14
C THR A 7 -24.57 22.68 4.00
N LEU A 8 -25.18 23.85 4.28
CA LEU A 8 -25.61 24.82 3.27
C LEU A 8 -24.48 25.73 2.76
N LEU A 9 -23.39 25.88 3.51
CA LEU A 9 -22.27 26.78 3.19
C LEU A 9 -20.98 26.02 2.87
N LYS A 10 -21.05 24.96 2.07
CA LYS A 10 -19.82 24.43 1.46
C LYS A 10 -19.40 25.39 0.34
N PRO A 11 -18.24 26.07 0.43
CA PRO A 11 -17.76 26.90 -0.67
C PRO A 11 -17.65 26.03 -1.91
N TRP A 12 -18.18 26.54 -3.04
CA TRP A 12 -18.02 25.94 -4.35
C TRP A 12 -16.53 25.98 -4.70
N THR A 13 -15.81 24.94 -4.28
CA THR A 13 -14.46 24.69 -4.77
C THR A 13 -14.64 24.11 -6.16
N PRO A 14 -14.01 24.68 -7.20
CA PRO A 14 -14.03 24.07 -8.51
C PRO A 14 -13.53 22.64 -8.33
N ARG A 15 -14.37 21.65 -8.68
CA ARG A 15 -13.91 20.27 -8.75
C ARG A 15 -12.74 20.29 -9.71
N LEU A 16 -11.52 20.11 -9.19
CA LEU A 16 -10.34 19.90 -10.03
C LEU A 16 -10.63 18.67 -10.88
N PHE A 17 -11.15 18.89 -12.08
CA PHE A 17 -11.23 17.85 -13.09
C PHE A 17 -9.79 17.48 -13.39
N GLN A 18 -9.38 16.27 -13.01
CA GLN A 18 -8.07 15.76 -13.38
C GLN A 18 -8.01 15.72 -14.90
N VAL A 19 -7.26 16.66 -15.47
CA VAL A 19 -6.97 16.71 -16.90
C VAL A 19 -6.28 15.38 -17.25
N ARG A 20 -7.00 14.48 -17.93
CA ARG A 20 -6.51 13.16 -18.36
C ARG A 20 -5.61 13.24 -19.60
N TRP A 21 -4.77 14.25 -19.70
CA TRP A 21 -3.87 14.44 -20.84
C TRP A 21 -2.44 14.42 -20.30
N SER A 22 -1.61 13.52 -20.82
CA SER A 22 -0.17 13.52 -20.54
C SER A 22 0.49 14.63 -21.34
N ARG A 23 1.36 15.42 -20.70
CA ARG A 23 2.24 16.36 -21.41
C ARG A 23 3.37 15.66 -22.15
N TYR A 24 3.76 14.47 -21.70
CA TYR A 24 4.78 13.66 -22.34
C TYR A 24 4.19 12.87 -23.51
N ASN A 25 4.90 12.87 -24.64
CA ASN A 25 4.61 12.02 -25.79
C ASN A 25 4.87 10.54 -25.41
N PRO A 26 4.07 9.57 -25.90
CA PRO A 26 4.33 8.13 -25.75
C PRO A 26 5.77 7.66 -26.01
N TYR A 27 6.57 8.37 -26.82
CA TYR A 27 7.97 8.01 -27.08
C TYR A 27 8.91 8.21 -25.88
N TYR A 28 8.51 8.99 -24.89
CA TYR A 28 9.35 9.28 -23.71
C TYR A 28 9.48 8.05 -22.81
N LEU A 29 10.72 7.71 -22.45
CA LEU A 29 11.02 6.64 -21.50
C LEU A 29 10.87 7.12 -20.04
N GLU A 30 10.50 6.20 -19.15
CA GLU A 30 10.47 6.46 -17.72
C GLU A 30 11.91 6.56 -17.16
N PRO A 31 12.15 7.43 -16.16
CA PRO A 31 13.48 7.62 -15.60
C PRO A 31 13.84 6.47 -14.65
N GLU A 32 15.03 5.91 -14.84
CA GLU A 32 15.62 4.93 -13.94
C GLU A 32 16.48 5.59 -12.86
N VAL A 33 16.08 5.43 -11.61
CA VAL A 33 16.71 6.11 -10.46
C VAL A 33 17.65 5.18 -9.67
N ARG A 34 17.61 3.87 -9.92
CA ARG A 34 18.45 2.90 -9.22
C ARG A 34 19.89 2.99 -9.72
N LYS A 35 20.83 3.33 -8.83
CA LYS A 35 22.26 3.43 -9.16
C LYS A 35 22.86 2.10 -9.59
N GLU A 36 22.39 1.00 -8.98
CA GLU A 36 22.85 -0.36 -9.25
C GLU A 36 22.79 -0.71 -10.74
N VAL A 37 21.75 -0.27 -11.45
CA VAL A 37 21.55 -0.57 -12.88
C VAL A 37 22.68 -0.01 -13.75
N TYR A 38 23.24 1.14 -13.37
CA TYR A 38 24.33 1.79 -14.12
C TYR A 38 25.72 1.29 -13.72
N ASN A 39 25.83 0.60 -12.59
CA ASN A 39 27.11 0.09 -12.08
C ASN A 39 27.43 -1.32 -12.59
N ILE A 40 26.51 -1.96 -13.33
CA ILE A 40 26.72 -3.28 -13.91
C ILE A 40 27.74 -3.15 -15.06
N PRO A 41 28.85 -3.89 -15.06
CA PRO A 41 29.83 -3.85 -16.14
C PRO A 41 29.23 -4.44 -17.42
N GLU A 42 29.71 -3.98 -18.58
CA GLU A 42 29.14 -4.37 -19.89
C GLU A 42 29.23 -5.87 -20.18
N THR A 43 30.21 -6.55 -19.59
CA THR A 43 30.42 -8.00 -19.68
C THR A 43 29.24 -8.79 -19.13
N ASP A 44 28.61 -8.27 -18.08
CA ASP A 44 27.57 -8.96 -17.31
C ASP A 44 26.16 -8.57 -17.79
N LEU A 45 26.08 -7.60 -18.71
CA LEU A 45 24.82 -7.15 -19.27
C LEU A 45 24.20 -8.23 -20.15
N THR A 46 22.92 -8.49 -19.87
CA THR A 46 22.09 -9.34 -20.74
C THR A 46 21.83 -8.61 -22.06
N ALA A 47 21.65 -9.35 -23.16
CA ALA A 47 21.34 -8.76 -24.48
C ALA A 47 20.14 -7.79 -24.44
N GLU A 48 19.12 -8.09 -23.62
CA GLU A 48 17.96 -7.21 -23.41
C GLU A 48 18.34 -5.88 -22.76
N GLN A 49 19.20 -5.91 -21.74
CA GLN A 49 19.65 -4.72 -21.02
C GLN A 49 20.52 -3.83 -21.91
N ARG A 50 21.37 -4.43 -22.76
CA ARG A 50 22.15 -3.69 -23.76
C ARG A 50 21.22 -2.95 -24.74
N LYS A 51 20.20 -3.64 -25.25
CA LYS A 51 19.17 -3.03 -26.11
C LYS A 51 18.42 -1.88 -25.40
N GLU A 52 18.11 -2.03 -24.12
CA GLU A 52 17.50 -0.95 -23.34
C GLU A 52 18.43 0.26 -23.17
N GLN A 53 19.73 0.04 -22.96
CA GLN A 53 20.73 1.11 -22.89
C GLN A 53 20.85 1.85 -24.23
N GLU A 54 20.89 1.12 -25.35
CA GLU A 54 20.86 1.71 -26.69
C GLU A 54 19.59 2.57 -26.90
N LEU A 55 18.43 2.07 -26.48
CA LEU A 55 17.18 2.82 -26.56
C LEU A 55 17.20 4.09 -25.68
N LYS A 56 17.81 4.03 -24.49
CA LYS A 56 17.96 5.18 -23.57
C LYS A 56 18.91 6.23 -24.12
N ALA A 57 19.90 5.85 -24.92
CA ALA A 57 20.81 6.80 -25.57
C ALA A 57 20.13 7.63 -26.65
N VAL A 58 19.14 7.06 -27.35
CA VAL A 58 18.46 7.72 -28.48
C VAL A 58 17.16 8.43 -28.05
N ARG A 59 16.38 7.82 -27.15
CA ARG A 59 15.05 8.33 -26.78
C ARG A 59 15.11 9.35 -25.65
N PRO A 60 14.24 10.37 -25.66
CA PRO A 60 14.14 11.30 -24.54
C PRO A 60 13.56 10.62 -23.29
N ILE A 61 14.11 10.97 -22.13
CA ILE A 61 13.70 10.43 -20.83
C ILE A 61 12.87 11.49 -20.08
N LYS A 62 11.82 11.07 -19.37
CA LYS A 62 11.00 11.99 -18.56
C LYS A 62 11.81 12.50 -17.36
N ALA A 63 11.46 13.68 -16.86
CA ALA A 63 12.02 14.19 -15.63
C ALA A 63 11.65 13.27 -14.45
N ALA A 64 12.63 12.96 -13.59
CA ALA A 64 12.40 12.17 -12.39
C ALA A 64 11.38 12.85 -11.47
N PRO A 65 10.37 12.11 -10.95
CA PRO A 65 9.39 12.70 -10.06
C PRO A 65 10.03 12.99 -8.69
N ALA A 66 9.67 14.12 -8.07
CA ALA A 66 10.25 14.56 -6.79
C ALA A 66 10.09 13.56 -5.62
N SER A 67 9.21 12.57 -5.73
CA SER A 67 9.08 11.50 -4.74
C SER A 67 10.09 10.37 -4.89
N LEU A 68 10.60 10.15 -6.10
CA LEU A 68 11.52 9.07 -6.43
C LEU A 68 12.95 9.60 -6.30
N HIS A 69 13.77 8.89 -5.56
CA HIS A 69 15.14 9.29 -5.26
C HIS A 69 16.02 8.05 -5.10
N SER A 70 17.33 8.20 -5.30
CA SER A 70 18.30 7.10 -5.34
C SER A 70 18.90 6.74 -3.96
N SER A 71 18.33 7.27 -2.88
CA SER A 71 18.78 6.94 -1.52
C SER A 71 18.49 5.49 -1.18
N GLY A 72 19.42 4.81 -0.52
CA GLY A 72 19.23 3.45 -0.02
C GLY A 72 18.15 3.33 1.04
N PHE A 73 17.78 4.43 1.71
CA PHE A 73 16.69 4.45 2.71
C PHE A 73 15.30 4.56 2.07
N SER A 74 15.22 4.70 0.74
CA SER A 74 13.96 4.89 0.04
C SER A 74 13.24 3.55 -0.16
N ASP A 75 12.12 3.35 0.54
CA ASP A 75 11.25 2.20 0.29
C ASP A 75 10.03 2.62 -0.57
N PRO A 76 9.86 2.06 -1.78
CA PRO A 76 8.71 2.35 -2.64
C PRO A 76 7.38 1.91 -2.02
N MET A 77 7.37 0.87 -1.16
CA MET A 77 6.16 0.39 -0.51
C MET A 77 5.67 1.41 0.53
N ILE A 78 6.58 1.93 1.37
CA ILE A 78 6.29 3.01 2.32
C ILE A 78 5.88 4.28 1.58
N SER A 79 6.59 4.66 0.51
CA SER A 79 6.23 5.82 -0.32
C SER A 79 4.80 5.71 -0.85
N LYS A 80 4.40 4.52 -1.34
CA LYS A 80 3.03 4.28 -1.80
C LYS A 80 2.01 4.37 -0.66
N PHE A 81 2.33 3.82 0.52
CA PHE A 81 1.47 3.88 1.69
C PHE A 81 1.25 5.32 2.17
N ILE A 82 2.32 6.14 2.24
CA ILE A 82 2.24 7.57 2.56
C ILE A 82 1.30 8.29 1.59
N ASN A 83 1.43 8.02 0.28
CA ASN A 83 0.59 8.64 -0.73
C ASN A 83 -0.89 8.23 -0.58
N MET A 84 -1.19 6.99 -0.18
CA MET A 84 -2.57 6.54 0.11
C MET A 84 -3.14 7.14 1.40
N MET A 85 -2.27 7.40 2.38
CA MET A 85 -2.65 8.03 3.64
C MET A 85 -2.84 9.55 3.51
N MET A 86 -2.21 10.18 2.51
CA MET A 86 -2.33 11.61 2.24
C MET A 86 -3.78 12.04 1.93
N LYS A 87 -4.17 13.21 2.44
CA LYS A 87 -5.44 13.89 2.11
C LYS A 87 -5.15 15.32 1.66
N GLY A 88 -5.87 15.80 0.65
CA GLY A 88 -5.77 17.19 0.18
C GLY A 88 -4.38 17.62 -0.28
N GLY A 89 -3.51 16.69 -0.70
CA GLY A 89 -2.15 17.00 -1.14
C GLY A 89 -1.14 17.29 -0.01
N ASN A 90 -1.54 17.20 1.27
CA ASN A 90 -0.62 17.45 2.38
C ASN A 90 0.31 16.26 2.64
N LYS A 91 1.41 16.22 1.88
CA LYS A 91 2.41 15.15 1.96
C LYS A 91 3.31 15.25 3.20
N ILE A 92 3.56 16.47 3.69
CA ILE A 92 4.39 16.72 4.87
C ILE A 92 3.76 16.06 6.09
N LEU A 93 2.46 16.27 6.31
CA LEU A 93 1.71 15.65 7.40
C LEU A 93 1.64 14.13 7.26
N ALA A 94 1.38 13.61 6.04
CA ALA A 94 1.35 12.17 5.83
C ALA A 94 2.71 11.51 6.12
N ARG A 95 3.81 12.19 5.75
CA ARG A 95 5.17 11.73 6.05
C ARG A 95 5.44 11.77 7.56
N SER A 96 5.06 12.84 8.26
CA SER A 96 5.30 12.94 9.71
C SER A 96 4.57 11.84 10.48
N ILE A 97 3.31 11.58 10.16
CA ILE A 97 2.52 10.49 10.77
C ILE A 97 3.20 9.13 10.54
N MET A 98 3.67 8.86 9.31
CA MET A 98 4.34 7.60 9.01
C MET A 98 5.66 7.44 9.80
N LEU A 99 6.46 8.50 9.90
CA LEU A 99 7.70 8.47 10.67
C LEU A 99 7.42 8.23 12.17
N GLN A 100 6.46 8.94 12.74
CA GLN A 100 6.00 8.72 14.12
C GLN A 100 5.47 7.30 14.34
N THR A 101 4.79 6.74 13.35
CA THR A 101 4.31 5.35 13.40
C THR A 101 5.48 4.36 13.49
N LEU A 102 6.47 4.50 12.61
CA LEU A 102 7.66 3.63 12.62
C LEU A 102 8.45 3.76 13.91
N GLU A 103 8.56 4.99 14.43
CA GLU A 103 9.16 5.27 15.73
C GLU A 103 8.41 4.57 16.87
N ASN A 104 7.07 4.68 16.90
CA ASN A 104 6.23 4.03 17.91
C ASN A 104 6.35 2.50 17.87
N ILE A 105 6.41 1.91 16.67
CA ILE A 105 6.65 0.46 16.50
C ILE A 105 8.00 0.09 17.09
N LYS A 106 9.05 0.83 16.74
CA LYS A 106 10.42 0.57 17.23
C LYS A 106 10.50 0.69 18.75
N ARG A 107 9.93 1.75 19.33
CA ARG A 107 9.88 1.96 20.79
C ARG A 107 9.18 0.80 21.50
N LYS A 108 7.99 0.38 21.03
CA LYS A 108 7.23 -0.74 21.61
C LYS A 108 7.95 -2.08 21.51
N GLN A 109 8.61 -2.35 20.38
CA GLN A 109 9.37 -3.60 20.21
C GLN A 109 10.64 -3.64 21.05
N VAL A 110 11.37 -2.53 21.15
CA VAL A 110 12.52 -2.41 22.06
C VAL A 110 12.05 -2.60 23.50
N GLU A 111 10.98 -1.94 23.93
CA GLU A 111 10.43 -2.14 25.27
C GLU A 111 10.08 -3.61 25.54
N LYS A 112 9.45 -4.30 24.57
CA LYS A 112 9.16 -5.74 24.65
C LYS A 112 10.43 -6.59 24.72
N TYR A 113 11.48 -6.24 23.96
CA TYR A 113 12.77 -6.93 23.96
C TYR A 113 13.47 -6.84 25.33
N HIS A 114 13.43 -5.67 25.98
CA HIS A 114 14.04 -5.50 27.30
C HIS A 114 13.25 -6.18 28.43
N LYS A 115 11.93 -6.32 28.29
CA LYS A 115 11.06 -6.98 29.28
C LYS A 115 11.07 -8.52 29.19
N THR A 116 11.56 -9.09 28.10
CA THR A 116 11.51 -10.53 27.85
C THR A 116 12.78 -11.24 28.34
N PRO A 117 12.67 -12.51 28.79
CA PRO A 117 13.83 -13.30 29.20
C PRO A 117 14.73 -13.62 28.00
N ASP A 118 16.02 -13.84 28.25
CA ASP A 118 17.05 -14.00 27.20
C ASP A 118 16.71 -15.07 26.16
N ALA A 119 16.05 -16.15 26.58
CA ALA A 119 15.64 -17.24 25.69
C ALA A 119 14.67 -16.82 24.56
N GLN A 120 13.88 -15.75 24.76
CA GLN A 120 12.87 -15.30 23.79
C GLN A 120 13.27 -14.03 23.03
N LYS A 121 14.42 -13.43 23.37
CA LYS A 121 14.90 -12.19 22.75
C LYS A 121 15.18 -12.35 21.25
N ALA A 122 15.69 -13.51 20.84
CA ALA A 122 16.02 -13.80 19.44
C ALA A 122 14.77 -13.82 18.53
N THR A 123 13.60 -14.11 19.07
CA THR A 123 12.33 -14.18 18.30
C THR A 123 11.73 -12.80 18.03
N ILE A 124 12.20 -11.76 18.72
CA ILE A 124 11.59 -10.42 18.67
C ILE A 124 12.25 -9.60 17.56
N GLU A 125 11.44 -9.32 16.54
CA GLU A 125 11.82 -8.39 15.48
C GLU A 125 11.74 -6.94 15.98
N CYS A 126 12.87 -6.23 15.96
CA CYS A 126 12.95 -4.81 16.34
C CYS A 126 12.95 -3.86 15.13
N ASN A 127 13.09 -4.39 13.91
CA ASN A 127 13.14 -3.57 12.70
C ASN A 127 11.72 -3.22 12.22
N PRO A 128 11.29 -1.94 12.27
CA PRO A 128 9.94 -1.54 11.92
C PRO A 128 9.63 -1.72 10.42
N TYR A 129 10.64 -1.70 9.55
CA TYR A 129 10.46 -1.92 8.10
C TYR A 129 10.08 -3.37 7.79
N ILE A 130 10.73 -4.33 8.45
CA ILE A 130 10.44 -5.77 8.31
C ILE A 130 9.04 -6.05 8.83
N ILE A 131 8.71 -5.53 10.02
CA ILE A 131 7.37 -5.64 10.61
C ILE A 131 6.32 -5.08 9.66
N PHE A 132 6.54 -3.90 9.10
CA PHE A 132 5.60 -3.27 8.16
C PHE A 132 5.36 -4.13 6.91
N ASN A 133 6.43 -4.62 6.30
CA ASN A 133 6.35 -5.45 5.09
C ASN A 133 5.67 -6.79 5.36
N GLN A 134 5.99 -7.43 6.49
CA GLN A 134 5.38 -8.70 6.90
C GLN A 134 3.91 -8.52 7.30
N ALA A 135 3.57 -7.47 8.06
CA ALA A 135 2.19 -7.15 8.39
C ALA A 135 1.34 -6.90 7.13
N LEU A 136 1.89 -6.19 6.14
CA LEU A 136 1.23 -6.04 4.84
C LEU A 136 1.09 -7.37 4.11
N ALA A 137 2.11 -8.24 4.13
CA ALA A 137 2.04 -9.56 3.52
C ALA A 137 0.92 -10.42 4.15
N ASN A 138 0.82 -10.42 5.48
CA ASN A 138 -0.23 -11.14 6.22
C ASN A 138 -1.64 -10.61 5.88
N CYS A 139 -1.78 -9.31 5.65
CA CYS A 139 -3.04 -8.66 5.28
C CYS A 139 -3.47 -8.87 3.81
N LYS A 140 -2.58 -9.35 2.92
CA LYS A 140 -2.91 -9.52 1.49
C LYS A 140 -3.91 -10.67 1.29
N PRO A 141 -5.09 -10.43 0.70
CA PRO A 141 -5.98 -11.51 0.29
C PRO A 141 -5.46 -12.17 -0.99
N VAL A 142 -5.53 -13.50 -1.08
CA VAL A 142 -5.14 -14.25 -2.30
C VAL A 142 -6.23 -14.20 -3.37
N ILE A 143 -7.47 -14.50 -2.98
CA ILE A 143 -8.65 -14.53 -3.83
C ILE A 143 -9.55 -13.35 -3.47
N GLY A 144 -10.22 -12.77 -4.46
CA GLY A 144 -11.26 -11.76 -4.29
C GLY A 144 -12.57 -12.22 -4.90
N LEU A 145 -13.58 -11.38 -4.78
CA LEU A 145 -14.90 -11.58 -5.38
C LEU A 145 -15.15 -10.50 -6.43
N VAL A 146 -15.69 -10.91 -7.57
CA VAL A 146 -16.11 -10.02 -8.65
C VAL A 146 -17.61 -10.25 -8.87
N SER A 147 -18.38 -9.18 -8.88
CA SER A 147 -19.81 -9.25 -9.18
C SER A 147 -20.02 -9.44 -10.69
N ILE A 148 -20.53 -10.59 -11.09
CA ILE A 148 -20.89 -10.90 -12.49
C ILE A 148 -22.42 -10.97 -12.61
N GLN A 149 -22.97 -10.29 -13.60
CA GLN A 149 -24.41 -10.36 -13.90
C GLN A 149 -24.69 -11.51 -14.88
N LYS A 150 -25.59 -12.42 -14.52
CA LYS A 150 -26.04 -13.51 -15.40
C LYS A 150 -27.52 -13.79 -15.13
N GLY A 151 -28.32 -13.86 -16.19
CA GLY A 151 -29.77 -14.12 -16.09
C GLY A 151 -30.49 -13.14 -15.15
N GLY A 152 -30.11 -11.86 -15.17
CA GLY A 152 -30.72 -10.82 -14.33
C GLY A 152 -30.30 -10.81 -12.84
N LYS A 153 -29.50 -11.77 -12.38
CA LYS A 153 -28.97 -11.82 -11.00
C LYS A 153 -27.47 -11.50 -10.97
N TYR A 154 -27.01 -10.94 -9.86
CA TYR A 154 -25.58 -10.71 -9.61
C TYR A 154 -25.00 -11.83 -8.75
N TYR A 155 -23.94 -12.47 -9.23
CA TYR A 155 -23.21 -13.52 -8.53
C TYR A 155 -21.85 -12.98 -8.08
N GLN A 156 -21.44 -13.32 -6.86
CA GLN A 156 -20.10 -13.05 -6.37
C GLN A 156 -19.18 -14.19 -6.81
N VAL A 157 -18.38 -13.93 -7.84
CA VAL A 157 -17.54 -14.94 -8.48
C VAL A 157 -16.11 -14.86 -7.94
N PRO A 158 -15.58 -15.95 -7.35
CA PRO A 158 -14.20 -15.99 -6.87
C PRO A 158 -13.19 -15.82 -8.01
N THR A 159 -12.28 -14.86 -7.85
CA THR A 159 -11.27 -14.51 -8.85
C THR A 159 -9.89 -14.35 -8.20
N PRO A 160 -8.83 -14.96 -8.76
CA PRO A 160 -7.47 -14.74 -8.28
C PRO A 160 -7.06 -13.28 -8.50
N LEU A 161 -6.49 -12.65 -7.47
CA LEU A 161 -6.14 -11.23 -7.53
C LEU A 161 -4.70 -11.03 -8.01
N THR A 162 -4.50 -10.05 -8.88
CA THR A 162 -3.15 -9.59 -9.27
C THR A 162 -2.42 -9.01 -8.07
N ASP A 163 -1.09 -9.11 -8.03
CA ASP A 163 -0.31 -8.67 -6.88
C ASP A 163 -0.49 -7.18 -6.55
N ASN A 164 -0.56 -6.34 -7.58
CA ASN A 164 -0.87 -4.91 -7.42
C ASN A 164 -2.21 -4.67 -6.72
N ARG A 165 -3.23 -5.47 -7.06
CA ARG A 165 -4.56 -5.36 -6.42
C ARG A 165 -4.53 -5.86 -4.98
N ARG A 166 -3.81 -6.96 -4.70
CA ARG A 166 -3.65 -7.51 -3.35
C ARG A 166 -2.96 -6.52 -2.42
N ARG A 167 -1.84 -5.93 -2.86
CA ARG A 167 -1.11 -4.88 -2.14
C ARG A 167 -2.01 -3.67 -1.87
N PHE A 168 -2.76 -3.21 -2.88
CA PHE A 168 -3.67 -2.08 -2.72
C PHE A 168 -4.78 -2.35 -1.68
N LEU A 169 -5.39 -3.53 -1.70
CA LEU A 169 -6.44 -3.90 -0.74
C LEU A 169 -5.90 -3.92 0.70
N ALA A 170 -4.74 -4.54 0.92
CA ALA A 170 -4.11 -4.59 2.24
C ALA A 170 -3.86 -3.18 2.81
N MET A 171 -3.23 -2.31 2.01
CA MET A 171 -2.98 -0.92 2.42
C MET A 171 -4.26 -0.14 2.67
N LYS A 172 -5.26 -0.29 1.79
CA LYS A 172 -6.54 0.39 1.92
C LYS A 172 -7.26 -0.05 3.20
N TRP A 173 -7.32 -1.35 3.47
CA TRP A 173 -7.97 -1.85 4.68
C TRP A 173 -7.30 -1.33 5.95
N LEU A 174 -5.97 -1.40 6.06
CA LEU A 174 -5.25 -0.84 7.21
C LEU A 174 -5.57 0.65 7.43
N ILE A 175 -5.49 1.46 6.37
CA ILE A 175 -5.76 2.90 6.46
C ILE A 175 -7.22 3.17 6.84
N THR A 176 -8.16 2.42 6.27
CA THR A 176 -9.59 2.56 6.57
C THR A 176 -9.89 2.17 8.01
N GLU A 177 -9.42 1.01 8.47
CA GLU A 177 -9.62 0.54 9.84
C GLU A 177 -9.06 1.54 10.87
N CYS A 178 -7.84 2.05 10.64
CA CYS A 178 -7.24 3.03 11.54
C CYS A 178 -7.98 4.38 11.56
N ARG A 179 -8.68 4.73 10.47
CA ARG A 179 -9.44 5.99 10.38
C ARG A 179 -10.83 5.88 10.98
N GLU A 180 -11.51 4.75 10.77
CA GLU A 180 -12.90 4.53 11.18
C GLU A 180 -12.99 4.04 12.63
N ASN A 181 -12.12 3.10 13.03
CA ASN A 181 -12.23 2.37 14.29
C ASN A 181 -11.27 2.87 15.38
N LYS A 182 -10.87 4.14 15.32
CA LYS A 182 -10.04 4.76 16.37
C LYS A 182 -10.87 5.54 17.37
N HIS A 183 -10.43 5.53 18.62
CA HIS A 183 -11.01 6.41 19.61
C HIS A 183 -10.64 7.87 19.31
N ARG A 184 -11.50 8.83 19.63
CA ARG A 184 -11.28 10.25 19.27
C ARG A 184 -9.98 10.82 19.86
N ARG A 185 -9.58 10.33 21.03
CA ARG A 185 -8.35 10.77 21.72
C ARG A 185 -7.08 10.06 21.23
N THR A 186 -7.21 8.91 20.57
CA THR A 186 -6.03 8.18 20.08
C THR A 186 -5.49 8.83 18.81
N LEU A 187 -4.19 9.09 18.80
CA LEU A 187 -3.51 9.63 17.63
C LEU A 187 -3.42 8.58 16.52
N MET A 188 -3.27 9.06 15.28
CA MET A 188 -3.30 8.18 14.10
C MET A 188 -2.10 7.24 14.07
N ASP A 189 -0.91 7.76 14.36
CA ASP A 189 0.37 7.06 14.41
C ASP A 189 0.38 5.96 15.47
N GLU A 190 -0.19 6.22 16.64
CA GLU A 190 -0.28 5.22 17.71
C GLU A 190 -1.21 4.06 17.31
N LYS A 191 -2.40 4.38 16.79
CA LYS A 191 -3.36 3.36 16.33
C LYS A 191 -2.80 2.54 15.17
N LEU A 192 -2.14 3.18 14.21
CA LEU A 192 -1.51 2.50 13.08
C LEU A 192 -0.40 1.57 13.55
N ALA A 193 0.43 1.99 14.51
CA ALA A 193 1.46 1.14 15.11
C ALA A 193 0.85 -0.09 15.79
N GLN A 194 -0.25 0.07 16.54
CA GLN A 194 -0.96 -1.04 17.18
C GLN A 194 -1.49 -2.03 16.13
N GLU A 195 -2.19 -1.55 15.09
CA GLU A 195 -2.76 -2.40 14.05
C GLU A 195 -1.70 -3.12 13.21
N LEU A 196 -0.54 -2.50 12.97
CA LEU A 196 0.57 -3.17 12.29
C LEU A 196 1.17 -4.28 13.14
N LEU A 197 1.30 -4.08 14.45
CA LEU A 197 1.81 -5.09 15.37
C LEU A 197 0.85 -6.27 15.53
N THR A 198 -0.47 -6.02 15.59
CA THR A 198 -1.47 -7.10 15.62
C THR A 198 -1.50 -7.86 14.30
N ALA A 199 -1.47 -7.16 13.16
CA ALA A 199 -1.42 -7.78 11.85
C ALA A 199 -0.14 -8.61 11.62
N PHE A 200 1.00 -8.18 12.19
CA PHE A 200 2.23 -8.95 12.19
C PHE A 200 2.06 -10.30 12.90
N SER A 201 1.34 -10.33 14.02
CA SER A 201 0.97 -11.55 14.74
C SER A 201 -0.21 -12.33 14.13
N ASN A 202 -0.69 -11.96 12.93
CA ASN A 202 -1.89 -12.52 12.28
C ASN A 202 -3.21 -12.31 13.06
N GLU A 203 -3.25 -11.28 13.89
CA GLU A 203 -4.41 -10.89 14.67
C GLU A 203 -4.94 -9.52 14.19
N GLY A 204 -6.09 -9.10 14.73
CA GLY A 204 -6.68 -7.79 14.45
C GLY A 204 -7.81 -7.81 13.41
N SER A 205 -8.47 -6.65 13.26
CA SER A 205 -9.68 -6.52 12.45
C SER A 205 -9.39 -6.68 10.95
N VAL A 206 -8.23 -6.22 10.48
CA VAL A 206 -7.84 -6.35 9.07
C VAL A 206 -7.67 -7.81 8.67
N ILE A 207 -7.05 -8.63 9.53
CA ILE A 207 -6.89 -10.06 9.27
C ILE A 207 -8.24 -10.77 9.31
N LYS A 208 -9.12 -10.40 10.26
CA LYS A 208 -10.50 -10.90 10.29
C LYS A 208 -11.23 -10.62 8.98
N LYS A 209 -11.11 -9.39 8.45
CA LYS A 209 -11.70 -8.98 7.16
C LYS A 209 -11.16 -9.77 5.97
N LYS A 210 -9.84 -10.06 5.95
CA LYS A 210 -9.24 -10.96 4.96
C LYS A 210 -9.85 -12.35 5.03
N ASN A 211 -9.97 -12.90 6.25
CA ASN A 211 -10.51 -14.25 6.46
C ASN A 211 -12.00 -14.34 6.10
N GLU A 212 -12.80 -13.31 6.41
CA GLU A 212 -14.21 -13.22 5.98
C GLU A 212 -14.35 -13.22 4.45
N LEU A 213 -13.49 -12.46 3.76
CA LEU A 213 -13.46 -12.46 2.29
C LEU A 213 -13.08 -13.84 1.72
N HIS A 214 -12.15 -14.56 2.35
CA HIS A 214 -11.78 -15.93 1.95
C HIS A 214 -12.91 -16.93 2.19
N LYS A 215 -13.58 -16.86 3.35
CA LYS A 215 -14.76 -17.69 3.64
C LYS A 215 -15.89 -17.44 2.63
N MET A 216 -16.14 -16.19 2.28
CA MET A 216 -17.15 -15.84 1.28
C MET A 216 -16.76 -16.31 -0.13
N ALA A 217 -15.47 -16.27 -0.48
CA ALA A 217 -14.98 -16.81 -1.73
C ALA A 217 -15.11 -18.34 -1.79
N GLU A 218 -14.81 -19.03 -0.69
CA GLU A 218 -14.93 -20.49 -0.58
C GLU A 218 -16.39 -20.95 -0.69
N ALA A 219 -17.32 -20.26 -0.01
CA ALA A 219 -18.75 -20.55 -0.10
C ALA A 219 -19.27 -20.45 -1.54
N ASN A 220 -18.72 -19.51 -2.33
CA ASN A 220 -19.10 -19.27 -3.72
C ASN A 220 -18.22 -19.98 -4.75
N ARG A 221 -17.41 -20.98 -4.35
CA ARG A 221 -16.49 -21.68 -5.26
C ARG A 221 -17.17 -22.28 -6.50
N ALA A 222 -18.44 -22.70 -6.36
CA ALA A 222 -19.21 -23.27 -7.46
C ALA A 222 -19.39 -22.28 -8.64
N PHE A 223 -19.45 -20.98 -8.36
CA PHE A 223 -19.64 -19.96 -9.40
C PHE A 223 -18.36 -19.59 -10.16
N ALA A 224 -17.22 -20.24 -9.86
CA ALA A 224 -15.95 -19.96 -10.55
C ALA A 224 -16.03 -20.16 -12.08
N HIS A 225 -16.91 -21.04 -12.55
CA HIS A 225 -17.14 -21.30 -13.98
C HIS A 225 -17.86 -20.15 -14.71
N TYR A 226 -18.39 -19.15 -14.00
CA TYR A 226 -18.92 -17.94 -14.62
C TYR A 226 -17.83 -16.97 -15.08
N ARG A 227 -16.55 -17.29 -14.81
CA ARG A 227 -15.40 -16.53 -15.29
C ARG A 227 -15.05 -16.92 -16.72
N TRP A 228 -14.90 -15.95 -17.61
CA TRP A 228 -14.59 -16.17 -19.05
C TRP A 228 -13.21 -15.65 -19.47
N TRP A 229 -12.33 -15.39 -18.49
CA TRP A 229 -10.95 -14.94 -18.69
C TRP A 229 -9.96 -15.80 -17.89
#